data_AF-A0A1Y1YDI2-F1
#
_entry.id   AF-A0A1Y1YDI2-F1
#
_cell.length_a   1.000
_cell.length_b   1.000
_cell.length_c   1.000
_cell.angle_alpha   90.00
_cell.angle_beta   90.00
_cell.angle_gamma   90.00
#
_symmetry.space_group_name_H-M   'P 1'
#
loop_
_entity.id
_entity.type
_entity.pdbx_description
1 polymer ?
#
loop_
_entity_poly.entity_id
_entity_poly.type
_entity_poly.pdbx_seq_one_letter_code
_entity_poly.pdbx_strand_id
1 'polypeptide(L)'
;MDLTPVRIRGKKRNRALIQQHLGNTKRPRPSYSANPFKPNTITNFKSKSNPKPQTIAAMPTLQGLPQEILEMIFLCSMNISLPRSCPSLGRRLSSPAICLEYFTRIFFNTVDHRPNVRHQERIETSTSDPDLQSELLACRFVTFPFFLTYVSKAHSLLLQQRGKAWAKTGIAVPDASYFDGLWPFKFTKITYLGFAEGFRIPERLLHGPWTEDKASLLYVLVSLNGEIDWEASMAGETAREGMREALHEGNERAVAALSVLLGIAQEITTDVLRYAVTECGCKINLLRHLLFNAQILTQVSDKTALNFHDPVIWNWAERHESEEKSALLKDMLRKAEHFSLEFYTPEDCDWRDIVSFPYSGPKFDPRTRLNQLSRELLVKLYQNHGRRLMIGVRGSQRERMTQRERT
;
A
#
# COMPACT_ATOMS: atom_id res chain seq x y z
N MET A 1 21.68 35.91 27.32
CA MET A 1 20.43 35.22 26.90
C MET A 1 20.12 34.20 27.97
N ASP A 2 19.31 34.62 28.94
CA ASP A 2 18.92 33.82 30.10
C ASP A 2 18.00 32.68 29.69
N LEU A 3 18.40 31.45 30.01
CA LEU A 3 17.59 30.25 29.79
C LEU A 3 16.65 30.06 30.98
N THR A 4 15.36 30.26 30.75
CA THR A 4 14.29 29.94 31.70
C THR A 4 14.27 28.44 32.03
N PRO A 5 14.30 28.03 33.31
CA PRO A 5 14.26 26.62 33.68
C PRO A 5 12.84 26.05 33.61
N VAL A 6 12.71 24.94 32.89
CA VAL A 6 11.49 24.12 32.77
C VAL A 6 11.36 23.21 34.00
N ARG A 7 10.27 23.38 34.76
CA ARG A 7 9.94 22.56 35.96
C ARG A 7 9.28 21.24 35.53
N ILE A 8 10.03 20.14 35.58
CA ILE A 8 9.51 18.78 35.33
C ILE A 8 8.83 18.26 36.61
N ARG A 9 7.52 17.97 36.52
CA ARG A 9 6.70 17.47 37.64
C ARG A 9 6.90 15.95 37.82
N GLY A 10 7.20 15.56 39.06
CA GLY A 10 7.72 14.24 39.44
C GLY A 10 6.80 13.03 39.23
N LYS A 11 7.46 11.93 38.84
CA LYS A 11 7.00 10.57 38.65
C LYS A 11 6.93 9.87 40.02
N LYS A 12 5.73 9.55 40.53
CA LYS A 12 5.58 8.76 41.78
C LYS A 12 5.86 7.28 41.49
N ARG A 13 6.93 6.77 42.11
CA ARG A 13 7.40 5.38 42.07
C ARG A 13 6.90 4.69 43.34
N ASN A 14 6.01 3.69 43.22
CA ASN A 14 5.67 2.80 44.33
C ASN A 14 6.52 1.53 44.22
N ARG A 15 7.48 1.38 45.13
CA ARG A 15 8.16 0.11 45.44
C ARG A 15 7.34 -0.60 46.51
N ALA A 16 6.76 -1.75 46.15
CA ALA A 16 6.46 -2.81 47.10
C ALA A 16 7.22 -4.04 46.60
N LEU A 17 8.29 -4.38 47.31
CA LEU A 17 9.07 -5.61 47.13
C LEU A 17 8.94 -6.40 48.42
N ILE A 18 8.61 -7.68 48.24
CA ILE A 18 9.04 -8.82 49.05
C ILE A 18 8.37 -8.97 50.43
N GLN A 19 7.49 -9.97 50.52
CA GLN A 19 7.62 -11.00 51.56
C GLN A 19 6.86 -12.26 51.13
N GLN A 20 7.63 -13.27 50.73
CA GLN A 20 7.19 -14.66 50.59
C GLN A 20 8.12 -15.53 51.44
N HIS A 21 7.50 -16.44 52.19
CA HIS A 21 7.99 -17.76 52.61
C HIS A 21 8.98 -17.92 53.79
N LEU A 22 8.44 -18.51 54.88
CA LEU A 22 8.79 -19.80 55.53
C LEU A 22 9.00 -19.73 57.05
N GLY A 23 8.39 -20.68 57.77
CA GLY A 23 8.83 -21.07 59.12
C GLY A 23 7.74 -21.51 60.11
N ASN A 24 7.38 -22.79 60.08
CA ASN A 24 6.62 -23.54 61.11
C ASN A 24 7.31 -23.49 62.48
N THR A 25 6.57 -23.39 63.61
CA THR A 25 6.63 -24.30 64.78
C THR A 25 5.67 -23.92 65.94
N LYS A 26 4.84 -24.92 66.33
CA LYS A 26 4.42 -25.39 67.68
C LYS A 26 3.79 -24.43 68.77
N ARG A 27 2.63 -24.91 69.28
CA ARG A 27 1.81 -24.63 70.50
C ARG A 27 2.56 -24.30 71.83
N PRO A 28 1.92 -23.82 72.96
CA PRO A 28 0.51 -23.98 73.39
C PRO A 28 -0.20 -22.77 74.07
N ARG A 29 -1.51 -22.95 74.38
CA ARG A 29 -2.39 -22.07 75.22
C ARG A 29 -1.99 -22.13 76.72
N PRO A 30 -2.37 -21.14 77.57
CA PRO A 30 -3.63 -21.23 78.37
C PRO A 30 -4.34 -19.85 78.57
N SER A 31 -5.66 -19.75 78.37
CA SER A 31 -6.79 -19.72 79.35
C SER A 31 -7.00 -18.43 80.16
N TYR A 32 -8.29 -18.17 80.48
CA TYR A 32 -8.93 -17.16 81.36
C TYR A 32 -9.68 -16.05 80.58
N SER A 33 -10.99 -16.20 80.33
CA SER A 33 -12.13 -15.96 81.24
C SER A 33 -12.35 -14.48 81.57
N ALA A 34 -13.35 -13.85 80.93
CA ALA A 34 -14.47 -13.16 81.60
C ALA A 34 -15.21 -12.23 80.62
N ASN A 35 -16.43 -12.61 80.21
CA ASN A 35 -17.55 -11.67 80.08
C ASN A 35 -17.98 -11.31 81.50
N PRO A 36 -18.55 -10.11 81.83
CA PRO A 36 -19.92 -9.80 81.37
C PRO A 36 -20.34 -8.30 81.28
N PHE A 37 -21.58 -8.11 80.81
CA PHE A 37 -22.49 -6.95 80.99
C PHE A 37 -22.42 -5.72 80.04
N LYS A 38 -23.37 -5.74 79.10
CA LYS A 38 -24.32 -4.69 78.62
C LYS A 38 -24.54 -3.50 79.59
N PRO A 39 -24.92 -2.27 79.13
CA PRO A 39 -26.17 -2.08 78.38
C PRO A 39 -26.26 -1.02 77.26
N ASN A 40 -27.30 -1.25 76.47
CA ASN A 40 -27.94 -0.43 75.45
C ASN A 40 -28.01 1.07 75.77
N THR A 41 -27.76 1.90 74.76
CA THR A 41 -28.46 3.17 74.62
C THR A 41 -29.03 3.26 73.21
N ILE A 42 -30.36 3.23 73.17
CA ILE A 42 -31.20 3.47 72.01
C ILE A 42 -31.14 4.98 71.74
N THR A 43 -30.64 5.38 70.58
CA THR A 43 -30.88 6.72 70.04
C THR A 43 -31.49 6.61 68.65
N ASN A 44 -32.79 6.86 68.61
CA ASN A 44 -33.59 7.09 67.42
C ASN A 44 -32.95 8.18 66.54
N PHE A 45 -32.35 7.77 65.42
CA PHE A 45 -32.08 8.68 64.31
C PHE A 45 -33.02 8.38 63.16
N LYS A 46 -33.85 9.38 62.88
CA LYS A 46 -34.86 9.46 61.84
C LYS A 46 -34.28 9.02 60.48
N SER A 47 -34.90 8.02 59.88
CA SER A 47 -34.59 7.54 58.54
C SER A 47 -34.87 8.64 57.51
N LYS A 48 -33.82 9.35 57.07
CA LYS A 48 -33.87 10.07 55.80
C LYS A 48 -33.94 9.01 54.71
N SER A 49 -35.06 8.94 54.00
CA SER A 49 -35.22 8.10 52.82
C SER A 49 -34.23 8.57 51.76
N ASN A 50 -33.08 7.89 51.68
CA ASN A 50 -32.20 8.04 50.53
C ASN A 50 -33.00 7.63 49.28
N PRO A 51 -33.12 8.49 48.26
CA PRO A 51 -33.69 8.05 46.99
C PRO A 51 -32.83 6.88 46.49
N LYS A 52 -33.47 5.73 46.26
CA LYS A 52 -32.81 4.59 45.63
C LYS A 52 -32.10 5.12 44.37
N PRO A 53 -30.79 4.91 44.19
CA PRO A 53 -30.17 5.23 42.92
C PRO A 53 -30.91 4.39 41.89
N GLN A 54 -31.62 5.05 40.99
CA GLN A 54 -32.09 4.41 39.76
C GLN A 54 -30.82 3.91 39.08
N THR A 55 -30.56 2.61 39.20
CA THR A 55 -29.61 1.90 38.35
C THR A 55 -30.17 2.01 36.95
N ILE A 56 -29.81 3.09 36.25
CA ILE A 56 -29.86 3.15 34.80
C ILE A 56 -29.06 1.93 34.38
N ALA A 57 -29.72 0.94 33.78
CA ALA A 57 -29.04 -0.21 33.21
C ALA A 57 -27.93 0.35 32.33
N ALA A 58 -26.68 0.13 32.73
CA ALA A 58 -25.53 0.62 31.99
C ALA A 58 -25.67 0.05 30.58
N MET A 59 -26.00 0.89 29.60
CA MET A 59 -26.07 0.43 28.22
C MET A 59 -24.72 -0.21 27.93
N PRO A 60 -24.69 -1.45 27.41
CA PRO A 60 -23.43 -2.09 27.10
C PRO A 60 -22.71 -1.18 26.11
N THR A 61 -21.59 -0.64 26.53
CA THR A 61 -20.73 0.13 25.64
C THR A 61 -20.32 -0.78 24.50
N LEU A 62 -20.05 -0.22 23.32
CA LEU A 62 -19.58 -1.01 22.17
C LEU A 62 -18.40 -1.92 22.56
N GLN A 63 -17.53 -1.46 23.46
CA GLN A 63 -16.39 -2.22 24.00
C GLN A 63 -16.78 -3.43 24.86
N GLY A 64 -17.96 -3.42 25.48
CA GLY A 64 -18.48 -4.51 26.30
C GLY A 64 -19.15 -5.64 25.51
N LEU A 65 -19.33 -5.48 24.20
CA LEU A 65 -19.89 -6.54 23.35
C LEU A 65 -18.92 -7.72 23.19
N PRO A 66 -19.42 -8.96 22.98
CA PRO A 66 -18.60 -10.10 22.56
C PRO A 66 -17.83 -9.82 21.26
N GLN A 67 -16.70 -10.50 21.06
CA GLN A 67 -15.80 -10.25 19.92
C GLN A 67 -16.51 -10.52 18.59
N GLU A 68 -17.26 -11.61 18.53
CA GLU A 68 -17.96 -12.08 17.33
C GLU A 68 -18.99 -11.04 16.87
N ILE A 69 -19.71 -10.43 17.82
CA ILE A 69 -20.69 -9.38 17.55
C ILE A 69 -20.00 -8.11 17.03
N LEU A 70 -18.86 -7.74 17.61
CA LEU A 70 -18.07 -6.61 17.13
C LEU A 70 -17.55 -6.84 15.70
N GLU A 71 -17.05 -8.03 15.42
CA GLU A 71 -16.57 -8.43 14.09
C GLU A 71 -17.71 -8.39 13.06
N MET A 72 -18.91 -8.87 13.41
CA MET A 72 -20.11 -8.75 12.57
C MET A 72 -20.48 -7.30 12.31
N ILE A 73 -20.54 -6.46 13.35
CA ILE A 73 -20.85 -5.01 13.20
C ILE A 73 -19.82 -4.35 12.28
N PHE A 74 -18.54 -4.64 12.47
CA PHE A 74 -17.47 -4.09 11.64
C PHE A 74 -17.63 -4.50 10.17
N LEU A 75 -17.78 -5.80 9.91
CA LEU A 75 -17.93 -6.34 8.55
C LEU A 75 -19.25 -5.95 7.87
N CYS A 76 -20.31 -5.66 8.63
CA CYS A 76 -21.58 -5.15 8.09
C CYS A 76 -21.52 -3.64 7.82
N SER A 77 -20.91 -2.86 8.71
CA SER A 77 -20.78 -1.41 8.54
C SER A 77 -19.73 -1.01 7.51
N MET A 78 -18.77 -1.90 7.23
CA MET A 78 -17.62 -1.68 6.36
C MET A 78 -16.78 -0.44 6.71
N ASN A 79 -16.90 0.08 7.94
CA ASN A 79 -16.31 1.36 8.34
C ASN A 79 -14.93 1.19 8.99
N ILE A 80 -13.87 1.52 8.25
CA ILE A 80 -12.48 1.46 8.71
C ILE A 80 -12.17 2.39 9.89
N SER A 81 -12.98 3.42 10.12
CA SER A 81 -12.85 4.32 11.26
C SER A 81 -13.16 3.63 12.59
N LEU A 82 -13.93 2.53 12.57
CA LEU A 82 -14.30 1.78 13.77
C LEU A 82 -13.09 1.20 14.52
N PRO A 83 -12.21 0.38 13.91
CA PRO A 83 -11.00 -0.08 14.57
C PRO A 83 -10.01 1.06 14.87
N ARG A 84 -10.04 2.16 14.11
CA ARG A 84 -9.17 3.34 14.33
C ARG A 84 -9.64 4.22 15.50
N SER A 85 -10.92 4.20 15.85
CA SER A 85 -11.50 5.05 16.90
C SER A 85 -10.94 4.76 18.30
N CYS A 86 -10.51 3.51 18.56
CA CYS A 86 -9.99 3.12 19.86
C CYS A 86 -9.00 1.95 19.76
N PRO A 87 -7.81 2.03 20.42
CA PRO A 87 -6.81 0.96 20.37
C PRO A 87 -7.28 -0.41 20.90
N SER A 88 -8.27 -0.44 21.80
CA SER A 88 -8.84 -1.71 22.30
C SER A 88 -9.73 -2.37 21.25
N LEU A 89 -10.57 -1.59 20.56
CA LEU A 89 -11.38 -2.06 19.43
C LEU A 89 -10.50 -2.47 18.26
N GLY A 90 -9.48 -1.68 17.92
CA GLY A 90 -8.51 -2.01 16.89
C GLY A 90 -7.87 -3.38 17.12
N ARG A 91 -7.39 -3.68 18.33
CA ARG A 91 -6.83 -5.00 18.65
C ARG A 91 -7.81 -6.15 18.49
N ARG A 92 -9.09 -5.94 18.84
CA ARG A 92 -10.12 -6.98 18.75
C ARG A 92 -10.63 -7.20 17.32
N LEU A 93 -10.62 -6.16 16.48
CA LEU A 93 -11.11 -6.19 15.11
C LEU A 93 -10.02 -6.43 14.06
N SER A 94 -8.74 -6.48 14.45
CA SER A 94 -7.60 -6.69 13.54
C SER A 94 -7.10 -8.13 13.55
N SER A 95 -7.98 -9.10 13.79
CA SER A 95 -7.59 -10.50 13.64
C SER A 95 -7.28 -10.80 12.16
N PRO A 96 -6.31 -11.67 11.84
CA PRO A 96 -5.93 -11.93 10.45
C PRO A 96 -7.10 -12.36 9.56
N ALA A 97 -8.04 -13.14 10.10
CA ALA A 97 -9.24 -13.58 9.40
C ALA A 97 -10.17 -12.41 9.05
N ILE A 98 -10.37 -11.47 9.98
CA ILE A 98 -11.22 -10.29 9.77
C ILE A 98 -10.56 -9.31 8.81
N CYS A 99 -9.25 -9.08 8.92
CA CYS A 99 -8.51 -8.28 7.94
C CYS A 99 -8.62 -8.85 6.53
N LEU A 100 -8.47 -10.17 6.37
CA LEU A 100 -8.59 -10.86 5.07
C LEU A 100 -10.02 -10.80 4.52
N GLU A 101 -11.03 -11.02 5.36
CA GLU A 101 -12.45 -10.95 4.97
C GLU A 101 -12.85 -9.51 4.57
N TYR A 102 -12.42 -8.52 5.35
CA TYR A 102 -12.63 -7.10 5.04
C TYR A 102 -11.99 -6.71 3.71
N PHE A 103 -10.72 -7.13 3.50
CA PHE A 103 -10.02 -6.92 2.23
C PHE A 103 -10.74 -7.59 1.06
N THR A 104 -11.19 -8.83 1.25
CA THR A 104 -11.96 -9.56 0.25
C THR A 104 -13.27 -8.85 -0.11
N ARG A 105 -13.99 -8.29 0.86
CA ARG A 105 -15.24 -7.55 0.59
C ARG A 105 -15.01 -6.28 -0.23
N ILE A 106 -13.90 -5.59 0.00
CA ILE A 106 -13.56 -4.33 -0.70
C ILE A 106 -13.03 -4.59 -2.11
N PHE A 107 -12.19 -5.61 -2.28
CA PHE A 107 -11.49 -5.85 -3.55
C PHE A 107 -12.18 -6.90 -4.41
N PHE A 108 -12.59 -8.03 -3.85
CA PHE A 108 -13.17 -9.13 -4.65
C PHE A 108 -14.67 -8.98 -4.85
N ASN A 109 -15.45 -8.67 -3.80
CA ASN A 109 -16.92 -8.67 -3.88
C ASN A 109 -17.50 -7.43 -4.61
N THR A 110 -16.68 -6.42 -4.89
CA THR A 110 -17.07 -5.20 -5.62
C THR A 110 -17.04 -5.38 -7.14
N VAL A 111 -16.56 -6.54 -7.62
CA VAL A 111 -16.51 -6.90 -9.04
C VAL A 111 -17.47 -8.06 -9.31
N ASP A 112 -18.25 -7.95 -10.38
CA ASP A 112 -19.06 -9.07 -10.86
C ASP A 112 -18.20 -10.05 -11.67
N HIS A 113 -17.93 -11.22 -11.08
CA HIS A 113 -17.12 -12.27 -11.71
C HIS A 113 -17.95 -13.24 -12.56
N ARG A 114 -19.25 -13.00 -12.73
CA ARG A 114 -20.12 -13.85 -13.54
C ARG A 114 -19.78 -13.68 -15.02
N PRO A 115 -19.73 -14.78 -15.81
CA PRO A 115 -19.53 -14.68 -17.24
C PRO A 115 -20.73 -13.99 -17.88
N ASN A 116 -20.58 -12.72 -18.26
CA ASN A 116 -21.60 -11.93 -18.95
C ASN A 116 -21.87 -12.52 -20.34
N VAL A 117 -22.91 -13.34 -20.49
CA VAL A 117 -23.36 -13.87 -21.80
C VAL A 117 -24.29 -12.87 -22.53
N ARG A 118 -24.76 -11.77 -21.89
CA ARG A 118 -25.83 -10.95 -22.50
C ARG A 118 -25.80 -9.42 -22.41
N HIS A 119 -24.86 -8.76 -21.75
CA HIS A 119 -24.84 -7.28 -21.80
C HIS A 119 -23.43 -6.72 -21.84
N GLN A 120 -23.00 -6.34 -23.03
CA GLN A 120 -21.79 -5.57 -23.31
C GLN A 120 -21.92 -4.09 -22.87
N GLU A 121 -23.11 -3.69 -22.42
CA GLU A 121 -23.45 -2.32 -21.99
C GLU A 121 -23.35 -2.11 -20.46
N ARG A 122 -22.96 -3.11 -19.67
CA ARG A 122 -22.84 -2.99 -18.20
C ARG A 122 -21.40 -2.80 -17.72
N ILE A 123 -20.61 -2.03 -18.47
CA ILE A 123 -19.22 -1.68 -18.13
C ILE A 123 -19.15 -0.77 -16.87
N GLU A 124 -20.27 -0.27 -16.35
CA GLU A 124 -20.32 0.73 -15.27
C GLU A 124 -20.72 0.23 -13.86
N THR A 125 -20.75 -1.08 -13.56
CA THR A 125 -21.15 -1.55 -12.21
C THR A 125 -20.01 -2.17 -11.40
N SER A 126 -18.78 -1.66 -11.50
CA SER A 126 -17.83 -1.85 -10.41
C SER A 126 -18.24 -0.88 -9.31
N THR A 127 -18.77 -1.38 -8.18
CA THR A 127 -19.06 -0.55 -7.00
C THR A 127 -17.80 -0.30 -6.17
N SER A 128 -16.63 -0.43 -6.80
CA SER A 128 -15.35 -0.35 -6.13
C SER A 128 -15.01 1.11 -5.84
N ASP A 129 -14.72 1.40 -4.58
CA ASP A 129 -14.37 2.73 -4.09
C ASP A 129 -12.84 2.86 -4.00
N PRO A 130 -12.20 3.64 -4.89
CA PRO A 130 -10.75 3.77 -4.92
C PRO A 130 -10.19 4.42 -3.64
N ASP A 131 -10.94 5.33 -2.99
CA ASP A 131 -10.49 5.98 -1.77
C ASP A 131 -10.47 4.98 -0.61
N LEU A 132 -11.53 4.17 -0.48
CA LEU A 132 -11.58 3.09 0.51
C LEU A 132 -10.50 2.04 0.27
N GLN A 133 -10.23 1.67 -0.99
CA GLN A 133 -9.12 0.78 -1.34
C GLN A 133 -7.77 1.37 -0.92
N SER A 134 -7.55 2.65 -1.19
CA SER A 134 -6.33 3.38 -0.83
C SER A 134 -6.11 3.40 0.69
N GLU A 135 -7.17 3.72 1.44
CA GLU A 135 -7.12 3.71 2.91
C GLU A 135 -6.79 2.34 3.50
N LEU A 136 -7.33 1.28 2.89
CA LEU A 136 -7.07 -0.08 3.31
C LEU A 136 -5.64 -0.51 2.96
N LEU A 137 -5.15 -0.21 1.76
CA LEU A 137 -3.76 -0.46 1.36
C LEU A 137 -2.77 0.26 2.28
N ALA A 138 -3.13 1.45 2.79
CA ALA A 138 -2.30 2.19 3.74
C ALA A 138 -2.14 1.51 5.10
N CYS A 139 -3.00 0.55 5.45
CA CYS A 139 -2.91 -0.16 6.71
C CYS A 139 -1.64 -1.02 6.83
N ARG A 140 -1.06 -1.04 8.04
CA ARG A 140 0.24 -1.71 8.32
C ARG A 140 0.24 -3.22 8.10
N PHE A 141 -0.91 -3.87 8.19
CA PHE A 141 -1.02 -5.32 7.99
C PHE A 141 -0.98 -5.71 6.50
N VAL A 142 -1.14 -4.76 5.57
CA VAL A 142 -1.07 -5.02 4.14
C VAL A 142 0.40 -5.13 3.72
N THR A 143 0.93 -6.33 3.85
CA THR A 143 2.28 -6.71 3.39
C THR A 143 2.18 -7.57 2.13
N PHE A 144 3.31 -7.83 1.47
CA PHE A 144 3.32 -8.73 0.31
C PHE A 144 2.83 -10.16 0.65
N PRO A 145 3.24 -10.80 1.77
CA PRO A 145 2.67 -12.08 2.19
C PRO A 145 1.16 -12.04 2.44
N PHE A 146 0.66 -10.96 3.04
CA PHE A 146 -0.80 -10.77 3.22
C PHE A 146 -1.51 -10.68 1.87
N PHE A 147 -0.94 -9.92 0.92
CA PHE A 147 -1.47 -9.79 -0.43
C PHE A 147 -1.55 -11.15 -1.14
N LEU A 148 -0.52 -11.99 -1.07
CA LEU A 148 -0.56 -13.34 -1.66
C LEU A 148 -1.60 -14.26 -1.00
N THR A 149 -1.83 -14.09 0.31
CA THR A 149 -2.92 -14.78 1.03
C THR A 149 -4.28 -14.33 0.49
N TYR A 150 -4.44 -13.04 0.23
CA TYR A 150 -5.63 -12.51 -0.43
C TYR A 150 -5.83 -13.07 -1.84
N VAL A 151 -4.79 -13.10 -2.67
CA VAL A 151 -4.87 -13.68 -4.03
C VAL A 151 -5.37 -15.12 -3.98
N SER A 152 -4.82 -15.93 -3.07
CA SER A 152 -5.23 -17.33 -2.89
C SER A 152 -6.69 -17.47 -2.43
N LYS A 153 -7.12 -16.58 -1.52
CA LYS A 153 -8.51 -16.53 -1.05
C LYS A 153 -9.48 -16.11 -2.18
N ALA A 154 -9.13 -15.08 -2.94
CA ALA A 154 -9.90 -14.59 -4.08
C ALA A 154 -10.04 -15.67 -5.17
N HIS A 155 -8.96 -16.40 -5.47
CA HIS A 155 -8.97 -17.54 -6.39
C HIS A 155 -9.96 -18.63 -5.93
N SER A 156 -9.89 -19.01 -4.65
CA SER A 156 -10.77 -20.01 -4.06
C SER A 156 -12.25 -19.60 -4.14
N LEU A 157 -12.55 -18.32 -3.86
CA LEU A 157 -13.90 -17.77 -3.97
C LEU A 157 -14.40 -17.73 -5.41
N LEU A 158 -13.52 -17.39 -6.37
CA LEU A 158 -13.86 -17.41 -7.79
C LEU A 158 -14.22 -18.83 -8.25
N LEU A 159 -13.44 -19.84 -7.85
CA LEU A 159 -13.73 -21.24 -8.15
C LEU A 159 -15.08 -21.68 -7.56
N GLN A 160 -15.37 -21.24 -6.33
CA GLN A 160 -16.66 -21.52 -5.68
C GLN A 160 -17.84 -20.87 -6.44
N GLN A 161 -17.69 -19.62 -6.91
CA GLN A 161 -18.71 -18.91 -7.69
C GLN A 161 -18.94 -19.53 -9.07
N ARG A 162 -17.88 -20.00 -9.74
CA ARG A 162 -17.96 -20.62 -11.08
C ARG A 162 -18.56 -22.03 -11.07
N GLY A 163 -18.48 -22.72 -9.94
CA GLY A 163 -19.14 -24.00 -9.69
C GLY A 163 -18.62 -25.16 -10.55
N LYS A 164 -19.32 -26.31 -10.47
CA LYS A 164 -18.91 -27.58 -11.09
C LYS A 164 -18.93 -27.57 -12.63
N ALA A 165 -19.71 -26.68 -13.25
CA ALA A 165 -19.77 -26.55 -14.70
C ALA A 165 -18.45 -26.02 -15.29
N TRP A 166 -17.79 -25.09 -14.58
CA TRP A 166 -16.51 -24.56 -15.01
C TRP A 166 -15.38 -25.59 -14.93
N ALA A 167 -15.40 -26.48 -13.93
CA ALA A 167 -14.41 -27.55 -13.82
C ALA A 167 -14.34 -28.45 -15.08
N LYS A 168 -15.43 -28.51 -15.85
CA LYS A 168 -15.51 -29.29 -17.10
C LYS A 168 -14.94 -28.58 -18.33
N THR A 169 -14.67 -27.27 -18.27
CA THR A 169 -14.18 -26.51 -19.43
C THR A 169 -12.68 -26.71 -19.68
N GLY A 170 -11.94 -27.25 -18.70
CA GLY A 170 -10.48 -27.41 -18.78
C GLY A 170 -9.70 -26.09 -18.77
N ILE A 171 -10.36 -24.95 -18.57
CA ILE A 171 -9.71 -23.63 -18.55
C ILE A 171 -9.12 -23.38 -17.16
N ALA A 172 -7.79 -23.40 -17.10
CA ALA A 172 -7.04 -23.06 -15.89
C ALA A 172 -7.29 -21.59 -15.49
N VAL A 173 -7.64 -21.38 -14.22
CA VAL A 173 -7.82 -20.04 -13.65
C VAL A 173 -6.49 -19.61 -13.03
N PRO A 174 -5.90 -18.47 -13.46
CA PRO A 174 -4.67 -17.94 -12.88
C PRO A 174 -4.77 -17.85 -11.35
N ASP A 175 -3.79 -18.37 -10.64
CA ASP A 175 -3.74 -18.42 -9.17
C ASP A 175 -2.56 -17.59 -8.62
N ALA A 176 -2.21 -17.77 -7.34
CA ALA A 176 -1.11 -17.05 -6.72
C ALA A 176 0.27 -17.35 -7.35
N SER A 177 0.48 -18.50 -8.00
CA SER A 177 1.75 -18.84 -8.66
C SER A 177 2.09 -17.92 -9.83
N TYR A 178 1.11 -17.18 -10.34
CA TYR A 178 1.35 -16.17 -11.38
C TYR A 178 2.15 -14.97 -10.87
N PHE A 179 2.26 -14.80 -9.55
CA PHE A 179 3.16 -13.83 -8.92
C PHE A 179 4.59 -14.35 -8.75
N ASP A 180 4.87 -15.63 -9.04
CA ASP A 180 6.22 -16.19 -8.96
C ASP A 180 7.13 -15.49 -9.98
N GLY A 181 8.23 -14.92 -9.48
CA GLY A 181 9.15 -14.11 -10.27
C GLY A 181 8.61 -12.72 -10.66
N LEU A 182 7.41 -12.34 -10.20
CA LEU A 182 6.81 -11.01 -10.37
C LEU A 182 6.77 -10.53 -11.83
N TRP A 183 6.34 -11.39 -12.74
CA TRP A 183 6.21 -11.06 -14.15
C TRP A 183 4.86 -10.37 -14.44
N PRO A 184 4.80 -9.06 -14.79
CA PRO A 184 3.51 -8.38 -14.94
C PRO A 184 2.64 -9.01 -16.01
N PHE A 185 3.19 -9.45 -17.14
CA PHE A 185 2.43 -10.16 -18.17
C PHE A 185 1.76 -11.47 -17.70
N LYS A 186 2.22 -12.05 -16.58
CA LYS A 186 1.55 -13.17 -15.91
C LYS A 186 0.48 -12.66 -14.98
N PHE A 187 0.85 -11.98 -13.89
CA PHE A 187 -0.11 -11.68 -12.82
C PHE A 187 -1.19 -10.66 -13.22
N THR A 188 -0.97 -9.82 -14.23
CA THR A 188 -2.03 -8.94 -14.77
C THR A 188 -3.17 -9.72 -15.45
N LYS A 189 -2.98 -11.02 -15.75
CA LYS A 189 -4.05 -11.91 -16.21
C LYS A 189 -5.03 -12.28 -15.10
N ILE A 190 -4.70 -12.00 -13.84
CA ILE A 190 -5.58 -12.22 -12.69
C ILE A 190 -6.57 -11.06 -12.59
N THR A 191 -7.61 -11.09 -13.41
CA THR A 191 -8.57 -9.98 -13.55
C THR A 191 -9.57 -9.86 -12.40
N TYR A 192 -9.63 -10.85 -11.51
CA TYR A 192 -10.61 -10.93 -10.43
C TYR A 192 -10.13 -10.29 -9.11
N LEU A 193 -8.95 -9.66 -9.08
CA LEU A 193 -8.43 -9.01 -7.87
C LEU A 193 -9.17 -7.71 -7.51
N GLY A 194 -9.84 -7.09 -8.49
CA GLY A 194 -10.79 -5.99 -8.30
C GLY A 194 -10.23 -4.68 -7.75
N PHE A 195 -8.99 -4.34 -8.12
CA PHE A 195 -8.46 -3.00 -7.96
C PHE A 195 -9.26 -2.00 -8.80
N ALA A 196 -9.77 -0.94 -8.16
CA ALA A 196 -10.48 0.15 -8.82
C ALA A 196 -9.51 1.02 -9.63
N GLU A 197 -9.96 1.61 -10.72
CA GLU A 197 -9.20 2.68 -11.36
C GLU A 197 -9.05 3.88 -10.41
N GLY A 198 -7.83 4.43 -10.31
CA GLY A 198 -7.53 5.60 -9.46
C GLY A 198 -7.24 5.28 -7.99
N PHE A 199 -7.06 4.01 -7.61
CA PHE A 199 -6.56 3.71 -6.26
C PHE A 199 -5.13 4.24 -6.07
N ARG A 200 -4.83 4.71 -4.86
CA ARG A 200 -3.59 5.38 -4.52
C ARG A 200 -2.63 4.46 -3.78
N ILE A 201 -1.36 4.54 -4.14
CA ILE A 201 -0.27 3.82 -3.51
C ILE A 201 0.04 4.49 -2.17
N PRO A 202 0.09 3.73 -1.06
CA PRO A 202 0.41 4.28 0.25
C PRO A 202 1.80 4.90 0.34
N GLU A 203 1.91 6.08 0.97
CA GLU A 203 3.18 6.77 1.21
C GLU A 203 4.25 5.88 1.85
N ARG A 204 3.84 5.01 2.78
CA ARG A 204 4.76 4.07 3.46
C ARG A 204 5.48 3.12 2.50
N LEU A 205 4.97 2.91 1.29
CA LEU A 205 5.58 2.08 0.25
C LEU A 205 6.48 2.88 -0.70
N LEU A 206 6.44 4.22 -0.65
CA LEU A 206 7.12 5.09 -1.61
C LEU A 206 8.56 5.47 -1.20
N HIS A 207 8.99 5.17 0.02
CA HIS A 207 10.34 5.41 0.52
C HIS A 207 10.93 4.17 1.19
N GLY A 208 12.21 4.16 1.54
CA GLY A 208 12.94 3.08 2.21
C GLY A 208 12.59 2.91 3.70
N PRO A 209 13.25 2.00 4.43
CA PRO A 209 14.23 1.02 3.92
C PRO A 209 13.59 0.00 2.97
N TRP A 210 14.30 -0.41 1.92
CA TRP A 210 13.75 -1.25 0.85
C TRP A 210 13.92 -2.75 1.10
N THR A 211 13.04 -3.31 1.93
CA THR A 211 12.91 -4.77 2.06
C THR A 211 12.34 -5.40 0.78
N GLU A 212 12.66 -6.67 0.52
CA GLU A 212 12.13 -7.41 -0.63
C GLU A 212 10.60 -7.41 -0.71
N ASP A 213 9.91 -7.68 0.41
CA ASP A 213 8.44 -7.67 0.47
C ASP A 213 7.86 -6.31 0.11
N LYS A 214 8.45 -5.23 0.64
CA LYS A 214 8.01 -3.85 0.39
C LYS A 214 8.14 -3.49 -1.09
N ALA A 215 9.30 -3.76 -1.68
CA ALA A 215 9.56 -3.48 -3.08
C ALA A 215 8.66 -4.34 -4.00
N SER A 216 8.43 -5.60 -3.64
CA SER A 216 7.54 -6.51 -4.38
C SER A 216 6.08 -6.05 -4.33
N LEU A 217 5.59 -5.63 -3.16
CA LEU A 217 4.24 -5.07 -3.04
C LEU A 217 4.10 -3.78 -3.83
N LEU A 218 5.04 -2.84 -3.70
CA LEU A 218 5.03 -1.59 -4.48
C LEU A 218 4.98 -1.90 -5.98
N TYR A 219 5.88 -2.77 -6.45
CA TYR A 219 5.96 -3.16 -7.85
C TYR A 219 4.64 -3.74 -8.38
N VAL A 220 4.04 -4.67 -7.63
CA VAL A 220 2.74 -5.25 -7.99
C VAL A 220 1.64 -4.19 -8.05
N LEU A 221 1.55 -3.30 -7.06
CA LEU A 221 0.52 -2.25 -7.05
C LEU A 221 0.68 -1.29 -8.22
N VAL A 222 1.92 -0.92 -8.60
CA VAL A 222 2.19 -0.10 -9.80
C VAL A 222 1.75 -0.85 -11.06
N SER A 223 2.10 -2.13 -11.20
CA SER A 223 1.67 -2.96 -12.34
C SER A 223 0.16 -3.16 -12.43
N LEU A 224 -0.57 -3.02 -11.31
CA LEU A 224 -2.03 -3.04 -11.25
C LEU A 224 -2.65 -1.63 -11.40
N ASN A 225 -1.88 -0.65 -11.90
CA ASN A 225 -2.30 0.73 -12.16
C ASN A 225 -2.53 1.60 -10.92
N GLY A 226 -1.82 1.34 -9.82
CA GLY A 226 -1.82 2.23 -8.67
C GLY A 226 -1.18 3.58 -8.98
N GLU A 227 -1.74 4.65 -8.40
CA GLU A 227 -1.33 6.03 -8.66
C GLU A 227 -0.76 6.71 -7.41
N ILE A 228 -0.03 7.82 -7.58
CA ILE A 228 0.41 8.67 -6.46
C ILE A 228 -0.54 9.86 -6.34
N ASP A 229 -0.85 10.24 -5.11
CA ASP A 229 -1.53 11.50 -4.81
C ASP A 229 -0.53 12.66 -4.80
N TRP A 230 -0.48 13.40 -5.91
CA TRP A 230 0.45 14.52 -6.08
C TRP A 230 -0.04 15.85 -5.51
N GLU A 231 -1.35 16.02 -5.35
CA GLU A 231 -1.94 17.32 -5.01
C GLU A 231 -2.32 17.42 -3.54
N ALA A 232 -2.87 16.36 -2.95
CA ALA A 232 -3.44 16.39 -1.61
C ALA A 232 -2.52 15.79 -0.54
N SER A 233 -1.34 15.30 -0.91
CA SER A 233 -0.44 14.59 0.00
C SER A 233 1.05 14.88 -0.26
N MET A 234 1.91 14.39 0.64
CA MET A 234 3.36 14.46 0.49
C MET A 234 3.92 13.23 -0.25
N ALA A 235 3.05 12.38 -0.82
CA ALA A 235 3.43 11.15 -1.49
C ALA A 235 4.37 11.39 -2.68
N GLY A 236 4.18 12.49 -3.41
CA GLY A 236 5.08 12.88 -4.51
C GLY A 236 6.50 13.17 -4.05
N GLU A 237 6.67 13.99 -3.01
CA GLU A 237 8.00 14.24 -2.42
C GLU A 237 8.60 12.99 -1.80
N THR A 238 7.78 12.20 -1.11
CA THR A 238 8.18 10.91 -0.53
C THR A 238 8.71 9.95 -1.60
N ALA A 239 8.07 9.91 -2.78
CA ALA A 239 8.50 9.09 -3.90
C ALA A 239 9.79 9.60 -4.54
N ARG A 240 10.01 10.93 -4.61
CA ARG A 240 11.29 11.49 -5.09
C ARG A 240 12.43 11.11 -4.17
N GLU A 241 12.24 11.21 -2.85
CA GLU A 241 13.26 10.81 -1.88
C GLU A 241 13.48 9.29 -1.91
N GLY A 242 12.39 8.52 -1.93
CA GLY A 242 12.45 7.07 -2.04
C GLY A 242 13.16 6.58 -3.30
N MET A 243 13.07 7.31 -4.41
CA MET A 243 13.85 7.01 -5.62
C MET A 243 15.35 7.12 -5.36
N ARG A 244 15.80 8.18 -4.67
CA ARG A 244 17.23 8.32 -4.32
C ARG A 244 17.69 7.20 -3.39
N GLU A 245 16.88 6.87 -2.39
CA GLU A 245 17.16 5.77 -1.47
C GLU A 245 17.23 4.42 -2.21
N ALA A 246 16.29 4.15 -3.13
CA ALA A 246 16.24 2.93 -3.92
C ALA A 246 17.46 2.78 -4.85
N LEU A 247 17.88 3.89 -5.48
CA LEU A 247 19.09 3.92 -6.32
C LEU A 247 20.35 3.64 -5.50
N HIS A 248 20.44 4.28 -4.33
CA HIS A 248 21.57 4.11 -3.42
C HIS A 248 21.68 2.66 -2.91
N GLU A 249 20.58 2.10 -2.41
CA GLU A 249 20.49 0.71 -1.95
C GLU A 249 20.63 -0.30 -3.12
N GLY A 250 20.38 0.13 -4.36
CA GLY A 250 20.40 -0.73 -5.54
C GLY A 250 19.19 -1.64 -5.67
N ASN A 251 18.05 -1.26 -5.09
CA ASN A 251 16.83 -2.05 -5.16
C ASN A 251 16.15 -1.87 -6.52
N GLU A 252 16.40 -2.78 -7.46
CA GLU A 252 15.90 -2.69 -8.83
C GLU A 252 14.37 -2.66 -8.92
N ARG A 253 13.66 -3.44 -8.09
CA ARG A 253 12.18 -3.48 -8.11
C ARG A 253 11.57 -2.15 -7.66
N ALA A 254 12.13 -1.53 -6.62
CA ALA A 254 11.71 -0.22 -6.16
C ALA A 254 11.99 0.86 -7.24
N VAL A 255 13.19 0.84 -7.84
CA VAL A 255 13.52 1.76 -8.94
C VAL A 255 12.58 1.56 -10.14
N ALA A 256 12.29 0.32 -10.53
CA ALA A 256 11.37 0.01 -11.63
C ALA A 256 9.97 0.60 -11.38
N ALA A 257 9.43 0.40 -10.19
CA ALA A 257 8.11 0.88 -9.81
C ALA A 257 8.06 2.42 -9.72
N LEU A 258 9.04 3.03 -9.02
CA LEU A 258 9.11 4.48 -8.86
C LEU A 258 9.41 5.20 -10.17
N SER A 259 10.18 4.60 -11.08
CA SER A 259 10.48 5.21 -12.40
C SER A 259 9.18 5.40 -13.19
N VAL A 260 8.25 4.45 -13.11
CA VAL A 260 6.94 4.59 -13.77
C VAL A 260 6.11 5.69 -13.11
N LEU A 261 6.02 5.70 -11.77
CA LEU A 261 5.22 6.67 -11.03
C LEU A 261 5.72 8.11 -11.22
N LEU A 262 7.03 8.33 -11.07
CA LEU A 262 7.67 9.63 -11.32
C LEU A 262 7.61 9.98 -12.81
N GLY A 263 7.73 8.98 -13.69
CA GLY A 263 7.63 9.17 -15.12
C GLY A 263 6.26 9.72 -15.54
N ILE A 264 5.16 9.10 -15.11
CA ILE A 264 3.81 9.58 -15.40
C ILE A 264 3.63 11.05 -14.96
N ALA A 265 4.17 11.41 -13.81
CA ALA A 265 4.12 12.77 -13.28
C ALA A 265 5.13 13.73 -13.92
N GLN A 266 5.99 13.26 -14.83
CA GLN A 266 7.08 14.02 -15.46
C GLN A 266 8.12 14.56 -14.47
N GLU A 267 8.42 13.77 -13.44
CA GLU A 267 9.30 14.13 -12.32
C GLU A 267 10.68 13.46 -12.39
N ILE A 268 10.96 12.66 -13.44
CA ILE A 268 12.32 12.18 -13.71
C ILE A 268 13.13 13.32 -14.34
N THR A 269 14.17 13.76 -13.65
CA THR A 269 15.03 14.88 -14.07
C THR A 269 16.47 14.44 -14.34
N THR A 270 17.24 15.32 -14.97
CA THR A 270 18.69 15.13 -15.16
C THR A 270 19.45 14.92 -13.85
N ASP A 271 18.98 15.51 -12.74
CA ASP A 271 19.59 15.33 -11.40
C ASP A 271 19.52 13.88 -10.94
N VAL A 272 18.37 13.22 -11.13
CA VAL A 272 18.19 11.80 -10.76
C VAL A 272 19.11 10.90 -11.59
N LEU A 273 19.25 11.18 -12.89
CA LEU A 273 20.17 10.44 -13.77
C LEU A 273 21.62 10.65 -13.33
N ARG A 274 22.01 11.90 -13.03
CA ARG A 274 23.36 12.23 -12.56
C ARG A 274 23.67 11.50 -11.25
N TYR A 275 22.76 11.56 -10.28
CA TYR A 275 22.89 10.87 -9.00
C TYR A 275 23.06 9.35 -9.17
N ALA A 276 22.27 8.72 -10.06
CA ALA A 276 22.38 7.28 -10.35
C ALA A 276 23.74 6.90 -10.95
N VAL A 277 24.32 7.76 -11.78
CA VAL A 277 25.61 7.52 -12.45
C VAL A 277 26.80 7.82 -11.52
N THR A 278 26.81 9.01 -10.89
CA THR A 278 27.98 9.50 -10.13
C THR A 278 28.04 8.95 -8.72
N GLU A 279 26.92 8.93 -8.00
CA GLU A 279 26.88 8.58 -6.57
C GLU A 279 26.53 7.10 -6.34
N CYS A 280 25.76 6.47 -7.24
CA CYS A 280 25.26 5.10 -7.06
C CYS A 280 26.04 4.03 -7.86
N GLY A 281 27.16 4.41 -8.48
CA GLY A 281 28.06 3.48 -9.17
C GLY A 281 27.60 3.01 -10.56
N CYS A 282 26.63 3.71 -11.17
CA CYS A 282 26.17 3.44 -12.54
C CYS A 282 25.70 1.98 -12.75
N LYS A 283 24.75 1.52 -11.93
CA LYS A 283 24.13 0.19 -12.08
C LYS A 283 23.23 0.18 -13.32
N ILE A 284 23.64 -0.53 -14.36
CA ILE A 284 22.99 -0.55 -15.68
C ILE A 284 21.50 -0.92 -15.61
N ASN A 285 21.13 -1.94 -14.83
CA ASN A 285 19.71 -2.32 -14.71
C ASN A 285 18.84 -1.19 -14.15
N LEU A 286 19.35 -0.42 -13.18
CA LEU A 286 18.62 0.72 -12.62
C LEU A 286 18.47 1.84 -13.65
N LEU A 287 19.56 2.12 -14.38
CA LEU A 287 19.56 3.11 -15.45
C LEU A 287 18.67 2.70 -16.62
N ARG A 288 18.54 1.40 -16.90
CA ARG A 288 17.59 0.88 -17.90
C ARG A 288 16.17 1.29 -17.55
N HIS A 289 15.73 1.09 -16.30
CA HIS A 289 14.41 1.57 -15.86
C HIS A 289 14.28 3.08 -15.98
N LEU A 290 15.24 3.86 -15.48
CA LEU A 290 15.19 5.32 -15.52
C LEU A 290 15.15 5.86 -16.95
N LEU A 291 16.08 5.43 -17.81
CA LEU A 291 16.22 5.92 -19.18
C LEU A 291 15.06 5.45 -20.07
N PHE A 292 14.56 4.23 -19.88
CA PHE A 292 13.41 3.73 -20.62
C PHE A 292 12.14 4.56 -20.31
N ASN A 293 12.00 5.03 -19.07
CA ASN A 293 10.94 5.97 -18.71
C ASN A 293 11.24 7.38 -19.25
N ALA A 294 12.47 7.87 -19.09
CA ALA A 294 12.88 9.23 -19.51
C ALA A 294 12.69 9.48 -21.02
N GLN A 295 12.97 8.50 -21.88
CA GLN A 295 12.73 8.64 -23.34
C GLN A 295 11.25 8.82 -23.69
N ILE A 296 10.33 8.32 -22.86
CA ILE A 296 8.88 8.53 -23.07
C ILE A 296 8.54 9.99 -22.73
N LEU A 297 9.17 10.55 -21.69
CA LEU A 297 8.89 11.91 -21.21
C LEU A 297 9.31 12.99 -22.19
N THR A 298 10.43 12.81 -22.88
CA THR A 298 10.91 13.79 -23.87
C THR A 298 9.97 13.97 -25.05
N GLN A 299 9.09 12.99 -25.31
CA GLN A 299 8.03 13.11 -26.31
C GLN A 299 6.74 13.73 -25.78
N VAL A 300 6.56 13.70 -24.46
CA VAL A 300 5.32 14.13 -23.79
C VAL A 300 5.42 15.58 -23.29
N SER A 301 6.63 16.05 -22.99
CA SER A 301 6.87 17.35 -22.36
C SER A 301 7.80 18.23 -23.19
N ASP A 302 7.41 19.49 -23.41
CA ASP A 302 8.28 20.53 -23.98
C ASP A 302 9.32 21.05 -22.96
N LYS A 303 9.31 20.54 -21.72
CA LYS A 303 10.17 21.03 -20.64
C LYS A 303 11.58 20.44 -20.72
N THR A 304 12.55 21.35 -20.66
CA THR A 304 14.01 21.21 -20.60
C THR A 304 14.58 20.42 -19.40
N ALA A 305 13.78 19.62 -18.70
CA ALA A 305 14.19 18.98 -17.44
C ALA A 305 15.17 17.80 -17.64
N LEU A 306 15.17 17.18 -18.82
CA LEU A 306 16.00 16.03 -19.18
C LEU A 306 17.02 16.41 -20.25
N ASN A 307 18.30 16.25 -19.91
CA ASN A 307 19.42 16.44 -20.81
C ASN A 307 20.23 15.14 -20.89
N PHE A 308 20.08 14.40 -22.00
CA PHE A 308 20.87 13.18 -22.26
C PHE A 308 22.34 13.47 -22.59
N HIS A 309 22.67 14.73 -22.89
CA HIS A 309 24.04 15.23 -23.13
C HIS A 309 24.59 15.97 -21.91
N ASP A 310 24.14 15.62 -20.69
CA ASP A 310 24.63 16.25 -19.48
C ASP A 310 26.17 16.05 -19.35
N PRO A 311 26.96 17.13 -19.28
CA PRO A 311 28.41 17.03 -19.32
C PRO A 311 28.97 16.26 -18.12
N VAL A 312 28.28 16.25 -16.97
CA VAL A 312 28.75 15.50 -15.80
C VAL A 312 28.65 14.00 -16.05
N ILE A 313 27.55 13.53 -16.64
CA ILE A 313 27.34 12.11 -16.98
C ILE A 313 28.35 11.67 -18.06
N TRP A 314 28.53 12.48 -19.11
CA TRP A 314 29.46 12.15 -20.20
C TRP A 314 30.93 12.16 -19.74
N ASN A 315 31.33 13.15 -18.95
CA ASN A 315 32.67 13.19 -18.35
C ASN A 315 32.91 11.99 -17.42
N TRP A 316 31.89 11.56 -16.67
CA TRP A 316 31.99 10.35 -15.86
C TRP A 316 32.24 9.11 -16.74
N ALA A 317 31.51 8.97 -17.85
CA ALA A 317 31.67 7.84 -18.76
C ALA A 317 33.04 7.86 -19.48
N GLU A 318 33.57 9.03 -19.83
CA GLU A 318 34.92 9.18 -20.38
C GLU A 318 36.03 8.81 -19.39
N ARG A 319 35.88 9.18 -18.11
CA ARG A 319 36.85 8.79 -17.07
C ARG A 319 36.89 7.28 -16.82
N HIS A 320 35.81 6.57 -17.14
CA HIS A 320 35.68 5.12 -16.97
C HIS A 320 35.63 4.39 -18.32
N GLU A 321 36.22 4.97 -19.37
CA GLU A 321 36.14 4.44 -20.74
C GLU A 321 36.64 3.00 -20.90
N SER A 322 37.54 2.54 -20.03
CA SER A 322 38.01 1.16 -20.00
C SER A 322 36.95 0.15 -19.50
N GLU A 323 35.86 0.61 -18.89
CA GLU A 323 34.79 -0.24 -18.37
C GLU A 323 33.67 -0.39 -19.39
N GLU A 324 33.23 -1.62 -19.64
CA GLU A 324 32.14 -1.95 -20.57
C GLU A 324 30.84 -1.17 -20.25
N LYS A 325 30.57 -0.95 -18.96
CA LYS A 325 29.40 -0.19 -18.49
C LYS A 325 29.39 1.26 -18.97
N SER A 326 30.54 1.87 -19.22
CA SER A 326 30.64 3.25 -19.71
C SER A 326 30.21 3.37 -21.19
N ALA A 327 30.63 2.41 -22.01
CA ALA A 327 30.23 2.31 -23.40
C ALA A 327 28.73 2.04 -23.52
N LEU A 328 28.22 1.11 -22.70
CA LEU A 328 26.80 0.79 -22.64
C LEU A 328 25.97 2.01 -22.18
N LEU A 329 26.41 2.75 -21.17
CA LEU A 329 25.75 3.99 -20.74
C LEU A 329 25.64 5.01 -21.88
N LYS A 330 26.74 5.29 -22.59
CA LYS A 330 26.76 6.22 -23.73
C LYS A 330 25.79 5.77 -24.83
N ASP A 331 25.75 4.48 -25.13
CA ASP A 331 24.80 3.91 -26.10
C ASP A 331 23.34 4.05 -25.63
N MET A 332 23.04 3.74 -24.37
CA MET A 332 21.71 3.87 -23.80
C MET A 332 21.21 5.33 -23.81
N LEU A 333 22.07 6.29 -23.49
CA LEU A 333 21.73 7.74 -23.54
C LEU A 333 21.38 8.19 -24.96
N ARG A 334 22.19 7.80 -25.95
CA ARG A 334 21.93 8.10 -27.37
C ARG A 334 20.64 7.46 -27.85
N LYS A 335 20.39 6.20 -27.51
CA LYS A 335 19.15 5.51 -27.88
C LYS A 335 17.93 6.13 -27.20
N ALA A 336 18.03 6.51 -25.93
CA ALA A 336 16.95 7.16 -25.20
C ALA A 336 16.55 8.51 -25.81
N GLU A 337 17.53 9.31 -26.25
CA GLU A 337 17.28 10.57 -26.97
C GLU A 337 16.42 10.37 -28.22
N HIS A 338 16.70 9.30 -28.98
CA HIS A 338 16.00 9.00 -30.24
C HIS A 338 14.73 8.15 -30.04
N PHE A 339 14.28 7.96 -28.80
CA PHE A 339 13.18 7.07 -28.42
C PHE A 339 13.32 5.67 -29.04
N SER A 340 14.54 5.14 -29.04
CA SER A 340 14.90 3.85 -29.63
C SER A 340 15.55 2.91 -28.61
N LEU A 341 15.58 3.28 -27.33
CA LEU A 341 16.08 2.41 -26.28
C LEU A 341 15.09 1.27 -26.06
N GLU A 342 15.51 0.07 -26.46
CA GLU A 342 14.81 -1.18 -26.13
C GLU A 342 15.04 -1.52 -24.66
N PHE A 343 14.02 -2.10 -24.01
CA PHE A 343 14.14 -2.43 -22.60
C PHE A 343 15.12 -3.59 -22.38
N TYR A 344 15.00 -4.66 -23.15
CA TYR A 344 15.99 -5.74 -23.19
C TYR A 344 16.90 -5.56 -24.39
N THR A 345 18.19 -5.75 -24.22
CA THR A 345 19.13 -5.75 -25.34
C THR A 345 19.26 -7.16 -25.92
N PRO A 346 19.63 -7.31 -27.21
CA PRO A 346 19.84 -8.63 -27.83
C PRO A 346 20.92 -9.47 -27.14
N GLU A 347 21.86 -8.82 -26.45
CA GLU A 347 22.95 -9.46 -25.71
C GLU A 347 22.52 -9.97 -24.33
N ASP A 348 21.36 -9.56 -23.81
CA ASP A 348 20.80 -10.00 -22.54
C ASP A 348 20.39 -11.49 -22.63
N CYS A 349 21.34 -12.38 -22.36
CA CYS A 349 21.13 -13.84 -22.45
C CYS A 349 20.15 -14.38 -21.40
N ASP A 350 20.02 -13.69 -20.25
CA ASP A 350 19.08 -14.07 -19.19
C ASP A 350 18.21 -12.88 -18.74
N TRP A 351 17.23 -12.52 -19.59
CA TRP A 351 16.21 -11.52 -19.25
C TRP A 351 15.42 -11.86 -17.99
N ARG A 352 15.54 -13.09 -17.44
CA ARG A 352 14.89 -13.49 -16.18
C ARG A 352 15.49 -12.83 -14.95
N ASP A 353 16.75 -12.42 -15.05
CA ASP A 353 17.47 -11.76 -13.96
C ASP A 353 17.23 -10.25 -13.92
N ILE A 354 16.57 -9.70 -14.95
CA ILE A 354 16.23 -8.28 -15.05
C ILE A 354 14.77 -8.10 -14.62
N VAL A 355 14.52 -7.12 -13.75
CA VAL A 355 13.16 -6.78 -13.35
C VAL A 355 12.42 -6.23 -14.57
N SER A 356 11.26 -6.80 -14.86
CA SER A 356 10.43 -6.36 -15.99
C SER A 356 9.92 -4.94 -15.84
N PHE A 357 9.65 -4.29 -16.96
CA PHE A 357 8.90 -3.04 -16.96
C PHE A 357 7.47 -3.25 -16.38
N PRO A 358 7.04 -2.44 -15.39
CA PRO A 358 5.78 -2.67 -14.65
C PRO A 358 4.52 -2.75 -15.52
N TYR A 359 4.43 -2.01 -16.62
CA TYR A 359 3.27 -2.05 -17.54
C TYR A 359 3.43 -3.05 -18.69
N SER A 360 4.23 -4.10 -18.50
CA SER A 360 4.25 -5.23 -19.42
C SER A 360 2.94 -6.03 -19.34
N GLY A 361 2.36 -6.37 -20.48
CA GLY A 361 1.06 -7.03 -20.54
C GLY A 361 0.65 -7.41 -21.95
N PRO A 362 -0.59 -7.88 -22.14
CA PRO A 362 -1.08 -8.34 -23.45
C PRO A 362 -1.01 -7.27 -24.55
N LYS A 363 -1.05 -5.99 -24.18
CA LYS A 363 -1.02 -4.84 -25.10
C LYS A 363 0.39 -4.30 -25.36
N PHE A 364 1.35 -4.62 -24.49
CA PHE A 364 2.71 -4.11 -24.59
C PHE A 364 3.69 -5.14 -24.01
N ASP A 365 4.55 -5.68 -24.86
CA ASP A 365 5.60 -6.60 -24.46
C ASP A 365 6.98 -5.92 -24.61
N PRO A 366 7.66 -5.59 -23.50
CA PRO A 366 8.98 -4.94 -23.56
C PRO A 366 10.06 -5.82 -24.19
N ARG A 367 9.81 -7.12 -24.40
CA ARG A 367 10.71 -8.06 -25.09
C ARG A 367 10.65 -7.94 -26.61
N THR A 368 9.60 -7.29 -27.11
CA THR A 368 9.46 -7.05 -28.56
C THR A 368 10.11 -5.72 -28.93
N ARG A 369 10.62 -5.62 -30.16
CA ARG A 369 11.22 -4.38 -30.66
C ARG A 369 10.22 -3.23 -30.59
N LEU A 370 10.73 -2.05 -30.24
CA LEU A 370 9.92 -0.86 -30.00
C LEU A 370 9.43 -0.23 -31.32
N ASN A 371 8.30 -0.73 -31.83
CA ASN A 371 7.65 -0.22 -33.04
C ASN A 371 6.84 1.07 -32.79
N GLN A 372 6.41 1.74 -33.87
CA GLN A 372 5.67 3.01 -33.80
C GLN A 372 4.39 2.92 -32.96
N LEU A 373 3.63 1.82 -33.09
CA LEU A 373 2.38 1.63 -32.34
C LEU A 373 2.64 1.51 -30.83
N SER A 374 3.68 0.75 -30.44
CA SER A 374 4.09 0.60 -29.04
C SER A 374 4.54 1.94 -28.45
N ARG A 375 5.28 2.76 -29.21
CA ARG A 375 5.67 4.11 -28.79
C ARG A 375 4.47 5.00 -28.53
N GLU A 376 3.53 5.04 -29.47
CA GLU A 376 2.30 5.82 -29.33
C GLU A 376 1.45 5.36 -28.14
N LEU A 377 1.39 4.05 -27.89
CA LEU A 377 0.66 3.50 -26.75
C LEU A 377 1.30 3.91 -25.41
N LEU A 378 2.63 3.85 -25.30
CA LEU A 378 3.36 4.31 -24.11
C LEU A 378 3.20 5.81 -23.88
N VAL A 379 3.35 6.63 -24.93
CA VAL A 379 3.15 8.08 -24.87
C VAL A 379 1.73 8.41 -24.42
N LYS A 380 0.72 7.75 -25.01
CA LYS A 380 -0.68 7.90 -24.59
C LYS A 380 -0.92 7.44 -23.16
N LEU A 381 -0.24 6.38 -22.70
CA LEU A 381 -0.35 5.92 -21.32
C LEU A 381 0.14 7.03 -20.36
N TYR A 382 1.31 7.61 -20.62
CA TYR A 382 1.89 8.66 -19.76
C TYR A 382 1.08 9.96 -19.85
N GLN A 383 0.60 10.33 -21.04
CA GLN A 383 -0.28 11.49 -21.22
C GLN A 383 -1.64 11.29 -20.55
N ASN A 384 -2.26 10.12 -20.65
CA ASN A 384 -3.60 9.90 -20.13
C ASN A 384 -3.61 9.71 -18.61
N HIS A 385 -2.62 9.03 -18.04
CA HIS A 385 -2.47 9.00 -16.58
C HIS A 385 -2.04 10.39 -16.07
N GLY A 386 -1.06 11.05 -16.70
CA GLY A 386 -0.64 12.41 -16.34
C GLY A 386 -1.75 13.47 -16.45
N ARG A 387 -2.60 13.42 -17.49
CA ARG A 387 -3.76 14.31 -17.65
C ARG A 387 -4.87 14.00 -16.65
N ARG A 388 -5.11 12.73 -16.31
CA ARG A 388 -6.08 12.38 -15.26
C ARG A 388 -5.67 12.97 -13.91
N LEU A 389 -4.36 12.95 -13.60
CA LEU A 389 -3.80 13.60 -12.41
C LEU A 389 -4.02 15.13 -12.42
N MET A 390 -3.98 15.78 -13.59
CA MET A 390 -4.20 17.24 -13.74
C MET A 390 -5.67 17.67 -13.88
N ILE A 391 -6.59 16.75 -14.25
CA ILE A 391 -8.01 17.05 -14.58
C ILE A 391 -8.96 16.67 -13.42
N GLY A 392 -8.45 16.11 -12.32
CA GLY A 392 -9.23 15.69 -11.13
C GLY A 392 -10.13 16.76 -10.49
N VAL A 393 -10.06 18.02 -10.94
CA VAL A 393 -10.80 19.15 -10.35
C VAL A 393 -11.99 19.67 -11.20
N ARG A 394 -12.30 19.17 -12.41
CA ARG A 394 -13.43 19.76 -13.21
C ARG A 394 -14.52 18.85 -13.76
N GLY A 395 -14.40 17.53 -13.72
CA GLY A 395 -15.38 16.63 -14.37
C GLY A 395 -16.53 16.11 -13.49
N SER A 396 -16.30 15.83 -12.20
CA SER A 396 -17.18 14.89 -11.47
C SER A 396 -18.36 15.51 -10.70
N GLN A 397 -18.43 16.83 -10.53
CA GLN A 397 -19.52 17.48 -9.80
C GLN A 397 -20.37 18.48 -10.59
N ARG A 398 -19.90 18.99 -11.73
CA ARG A 398 -20.63 20.07 -12.44
C ARG A 398 -21.67 19.58 -13.45
N GLU A 399 -21.55 18.35 -13.97
CA GLU A 399 -22.55 17.78 -14.89
C GLU A 399 -23.72 17.10 -14.18
N ARG A 400 -23.60 16.79 -12.88
CA ARG A 400 -24.73 16.23 -12.09
C ARG A 400 -25.63 17.27 -11.43
N MET A 401 -25.22 18.55 -11.37
CA MET A 401 -26.06 19.63 -10.86
C MET A 401 -26.88 20.34 -11.96
N THR A 402 -26.42 20.38 -13.21
CA THR A 402 -27.14 21.08 -14.29
C THR A 402 -28.28 20.29 -14.92
N GLN A 403 -28.41 18.99 -14.63
CA GLN A 403 -29.53 18.14 -15.08
C GLN A 403 -30.63 17.91 -14.04
N ARG A 404 -30.49 18.42 -12.81
CA ARG A 404 -31.53 18.34 -11.76
C ARG A 404 -32.33 19.62 -11.54
N GLU A 405 -32.00 20.71 -12.24
CA GLU A 405 -32.75 21.97 -12.20
C GLU A 405 -33.59 22.22 -13.48
N ARG A 406 -33.78 21.20 -14.32
CA ARG A 406 -34.69 21.24 -15.47
C ARG A 406 -35.55 19.99 -15.55
N THR A 407 -36.36 19.78 -14.51
CA THR A 407 -37.59 18.97 -14.54
C THR A 407 -38.57 19.52 -13.53
#